data_AF-A0A653XCW0-F1
#
_entry.id   AF-A0A653XCW0-F1
#
_cell.length_a   1.000
_cell.length_b   1.000
_cell.length_c   1.000
_cell.angle_alpha   90.00
_cell.angle_beta   90.00
_cell.angle_gamma   90.00
#
_symmetry.space_group_name_H-M   'P 1'
#
loop_
_entity.id
_entity.type
_entity.pdbx_description
1 polymer ?
#
loop_
_entity_poly.entity_id
_entity_poly.type
_entity_poly.pdbx_seq_one_letter_code
_entity_poly.pdbx_strand_id
1 'polypeptide(L)'
;MIEVPASAITGSLRVGLQVVSNYKRPVLEVYHQVCNRFGPEQEFDIPNGSNGALTKHKTRFQDIFIQFTLINIGGVRAENVNITIEGNLKRNSPRETIGGLINQTVAQFAPGQSQLLFKFDNNDLLEYAEGGGLPLGLKNQTFTLNIYYDAPPGIINWLLSLPNKLRGKKRFHTSYIFSPNTVSGDLPPPEYVA
;
A
#
# COMPACT_ATOMS: atom_id res chain seq x y z
N MET A 1 27.23 -3.77 0.92
CA MET A 1 26.37 -4.16 -0.21
C MET A 1 25.50 -5.29 0.30
N ILE A 2 24.28 -4.97 0.73
CA ILE A 2 23.33 -5.95 1.26
C ILE A 2 22.29 -6.11 0.16
N GLU A 3 22.38 -7.19 -0.61
CA GLU A 3 21.32 -7.60 -1.53
C GLU A 3 20.21 -8.23 -0.68
N VAL A 4 19.10 -7.53 -0.51
CA VAL A 4 17.87 -8.14 -0.02
C VAL A 4 17.08 -8.57 -1.26
N PRO A 5 16.82 -9.87 -1.46
CA PRO A 5 16.22 -10.35 -2.69
C PRO A 5 14.76 -9.90 -2.76
N ALA A 6 14.36 -9.33 -3.90
CA ALA A 6 12.97 -8.99 -4.22
C ALA A 6 11.99 -10.18 -4.07
N SER A 7 12.51 -11.42 -4.00
CA SER A 7 11.72 -12.62 -3.68
C SER A 7 11.22 -12.66 -2.22
N ALA A 8 11.76 -11.85 -1.31
CA ALA A 8 11.32 -11.81 0.09
C ALA A 8 9.94 -11.14 0.23
N ILE A 9 9.61 -10.17 -0.63
CA ILE A 9 8.36 -9.40 -0.56
C ILE A 9 7.21 -10.13 -1.27
N THR A 10 7.46 -10.76 -2.42
CA THR A 10 6.47 -11.66 -3.04
C THR A 10 6.34 -12.98 -2.28
N GLY A 11 7.43 -13.41 -1.62
CA GLY A 11 7.46 -14.55 -0.72
C GLY A 11 6.63 -14.32 0.54
N SER A 12 6.67 -13.13 1.15
CA SER A 12 5.89 -12.83 2.36
C SER A 12 4.38 -12.84 2.12
N LEU A 13 3.91 -12.37 0.96
CA LEU A 13 2.50 -12.51 0.56
C LEU A 13 2.08 -13.99 0.38
N ARG A 14 2.95 -14.84 -0.19
CA ARG A 14 2.70 -16.29 -0.34
C ARG A 14 2.77 -17.04 0.99
N VAL A 15 3.73 -16.71 1.86
CA VAL A 15 3.85 -17.25 3.21
C VAL A 15 2.65 -16.81 4.06
N GLY A 16 2.21 -15.55 3.92
CA GLY A 16 1.00 -15.02 4.55
C GLY A 16 -0.27 -15.75 4.13
N LEU A 17 -0.41 -16.10 2.84
CA LEU A 17 -1.52 -16.93 2.33
C LEU A 17 -1.53 -18.35 2.92
N GLN A 18 -0.37 -18.96 3.15
CA GLN A 18 -0.29 -20.29 3.77
C GLN A 18 -0.61 -20.26 5.28
N VAL A 19 -0.39 -19.12 5.94
CA VAL A 19 -0.69 -18.86 7.36
C VAL A 19 -2.19 -18.61 7.63
N VAL A 20 -3.00 -18.33 6.59
CA VAL A 20 -4.46 -18.12 6.69
C VAL A 20 -5.19 -19.26 7.42
N SER A 21 -4.61 -20.46 7.47
CA SER A 21 -5.27 -21.67 7.97
C SER A 21 -5.29 -21.87 9.50
N ASN A 22 -4.45 -21.19 10.30
CA ASN A 22 -4.29 -21.53 11.73
C ASN A 22 -5.03 -20.62 12.72
N TYR A 23 -5.38 -19.40 12.33
CA TYR A 23 -5.99 -18.45 13.26
C TYR A 23 -7.51 -18.66 13.39
N LYS A 24 -8.00 -19.05 14.58
CA LYS A 24 -9.44 -19.16 14.88
C LYS A 24 -10.16 -17.81 15.10
N ARG A 25 -9.61 -16.71 14.59
CA ARG A 25 -10.10 -15.34 14.75
C ARG A 25 -9.78 -14.51 13.50
N PRO A 26 -10.48 -13.40 13.24
CA PRO A 26 -10.05 -12.45 12.21
C PRO A 26 -8.69 -11.85 12.60
N VAL A 27 -7.82 -11.70 11.60
CA VAL A 27 -6.52 -11.04 11.75
C VAL A 27 -6.29 -10.23 10.49
N LEU A 28 -6.40 -8.91 10.60
CA LEU A 28 -6.15 -8.00 9.51
C LEU A 28 -4.72 -7.47 9.60
N GLU A 29 -4.01 -7.46 8.48
CA GLU A 29 -2.63 -6.99 8.38
C GLU A 29 -2.44 -6.15 7.11
N VAL A 30 -1.57 -5.14 7.20
CA VAL A 30 -1.22 -4.26 6.08
C VAL A 30 0.14 -4.66 5.56
N TYR A 31 0.21 -4.85 4.25
CA TYR A 31 1.45 -5.05 3.51
C TYR A 31 1.68 -3.87 2.59
N HIS A 32 2.95 -3.49 2.42
CA HIS A 32 3.36 -2.56 1.40
C HIS A 32 4.32 -3.22 0.42
N GLN A 33 4.26 -2.81 -0.84
CA GLN A 33 5.14 -3.28 -1.90
C GLN A 33 5.59 -2.10 -2.74
N VAL A 34 6.89 -1.99 -3.00
CA VAL A 34 7.42 -1.11 -4.03
C VAL A 34 7.19 -1.79 -5.39
N CYS A 35 6.63 -1.06 -6.34
CA CYS A 35 6.33 -1.52 -7.69
C CYS A 35 7.10 -0.64 -8.69
N ASN A 36 7.63 -1.27 -9.74
CA ASN A 36 8.32 -0.60 -10.84
C ASN A 36 7.74 -1.13 -12.16
N ARG A 37 6.83 -0.38 -12.78
CA ARG A 37 6.10 -0.81 -13.97
C ARG A 37 6.54 -0.03 -15.19
N PHE A 38 6.63 -0.72 -16.33
CA PHE A 38 6.83 -0.07 -17.62
C PHE A 38 5.54 -0.12 -18.43
N GLY A 39 5.16 1.04 -18.97
CA GLY A 39 4.11 1.15 -19.97
C GLY A 39 4.52 0.55 -21.32
N PRO A 40 3.60 0.52 -22.30
CA PRO A 40 3.89 0.04 -23.63
C PRO A 40 4.99 0.89 -24.30
N GLU A 41 5.74 0.25 -25.19
CA GLU A 41 6.76 0.92 -26.00
C GLU A 41 6.11 1.89 -26.99
N GLN A 42 6.64 3.10 -27.04
CA GLN A 42 6.23 4.15 -27.96
C GLN A 42 7.40 4.45 -28.90
N GLU A 43 7.14 4.44 -30.20
CA GLU A 43 8.10 4.83 -31.23
C GLU A 43 7.81 6.25 -31.70
N PHE A 44 8.85 7.09 -31.71
CA PHE A 44 8.80 8.45 -32.23
C PHE A 44 9.85 8.60 -33.32
N ASP A 45 9.47 9.21 -34.43
CA ASP A 45 10.41 9.64 -35.46
C ASP A 45 10.96 11.01 -35.08
N ILE A 46 12.26 11.08 -34.78
CA ILE A 46 12.94 12.34 -34.45
C ILE A 46 13.83 12.73 -35.64
N PRO A 47 13.76 13.98 -36.13
CA PRO A 47 14.65 14.44 -37.18
C PRO A 47 16.11 14.44 -36.69
N ASN A 48 16.95 13.75 -37.44
CA ASN A 48 18.38 13.65 -37.22
C ASN A 48 19.08 14.76 -38.03
N GLY A 49 19.28 15.91 -37.38
CA GLY A 49 19.91 17.08 -37.98
C GLY A 49 19.06 17.77 -39.05
N SER A 50 19.67 18.72 -39.77
CA SER A 50 19.00 19.57 -40.78
C SER A 50 18.71 18.86 -42.11
N ASN A 51 19.12 17.61 -42.29
CA ASN A 51 19.03 16.87 -43.54
C ASN A 51 17.73 16.06 -43.72
N GLY A 52 16.80 16.13 -42.76
CA GLY A 52 15.49 15.47 -42.86
C GLY A 52 15.50 13.95 -42.69
N ALA A 53 16.65 13.33 -42.38
CA ALA A 53 16.72 11.93 -42.00
C ALA A 53 15.98 11.71 -40.68
N LEU A 54 15.08 10.72 -40.59
CA LEU A 54 14.35 10.40 -39.37
C LEU A 54 15.04 9.24 -38.64
N THR A 55 15.31 9.43 -37.35
CA THR A 55 15.76 8.35 -36.46
C THR A 55 14.58 7.88 -35.63
N LYS A 56 14.37 6.57 -35.58
CA LYS A 56 13.38 5.96 -34.68
C LYS A 56 13.89 5.95 -33.25
N HIS A 57 13.20 6.63 -32.36
CA HIS A 57 13.44 6.59 -30.92
C HIS A 57 12.35 5.81 -30.22
N LYS A 58 12.75 4.78 -29.48
CA LYS A 58 11.87 3.95 -28.66
C LYS A 58 11.94 4.42 -27.21
N THR A 59 10.80 4.71 -26.61
CA THR A 59 10.71 5.09 -25.20
C THR A 59 9.59 4.33 -24.50
N ARG A 60 9.68 4.20 -23.18
CA ARG A 60 8.65 3.59 -22.32
C ARG A 60 8.44 4.49 -21.11
N PHE A 61 7.19 4.67 -20.71
CA PHE A 61 6.87 5.34 -19.45
C PHE A 61 7.18 4.40 -18.28
N GLN A 62 7.96 4.86 -17.31
CA GLN A 62 8.24 4.13 -16.09
C GLN A 62 7.38 4.69 -14.95
N ASP A 63 6.66 3.82 -14.27
CA ASP A 63 5.79 4.13 -13.13
C ASP A 63 6.31 3.43 -11.88
N ILE A 64 6.87 4.19 -10.95
CA ILE A 64 7.39 3.70 -9.66
C ILE A 64 6.47 4.20 -8.55
N PHE A 65 5.88 3.27 -7.82
CA PHE A 65 4.96 3.57 -6.72
C PHE A 65 5.02 2.51 -5.63
N ILE A 66 4.59 2.88 -4.44
CA ILE A 66 4.38 2.00 -3.30
C ILE A 66 2.89 1.71 -3.20
N GLN A 67 2.55 0.45 -3.11
CA GLN A 67 1.18 -0.02 -2.96
C GLN A 67 0.95 -0.53 -1.54
N PHE A 68 -0.10 -0.05 -0.88
CA PHE A 68 -0.53 -0.54 0.43
C PHE A 68 -1.78 -1.42 0.29
N THR A 69 -1.72 -2.64 0.81
CA THR A 69 -2.77 -3.65 0.68
C THR A 69 -3.14 -4.17 2.06
N LEU A 70 -4.44 -4.20 2.36
CA LEU A 70 -4.99 -4.86 3.54
C LEU A 70 -5.32 -6.31 3.19
N ILE A 71 -4.96 -7.26 4.05
CA ILE A 71 -5.29 -8.68 3.90
C ILE A 71 -5.82 -9.23 5.22
N ASN A 72 -6.78 -10.15 5.13
CA ASN A 72 -7.19 -10.94 6.27
C ASN A 72 -6.44 -12.26 6.28
N ILE A 73 -5.40 -12.33 7.10
CA ILE A 73 -4.64 -13.55 7.36
C ILE A 73 -5.27 -14.41 8.47
N GLY A 74 -6.41 -13.99 9.02
CA GLY A 74 -7.18 -14.77 9.97
C GLY A 74 -7.98 -15.88 9.28
N GLY A 75 -8.23 -16.98 9.99
CA GLY A 75 -9.08 -18.08 9.52
C GLY A 75 -10.58 -17.80 9.66
N VAL A 76 -10.96 -16.57 10.07
CA VAL A 76 -12.35 -16.14 10.20
C VAL A 76 -12.50 -14.75 9.56
N ARG A 77 -13.67 -14.48 8.97
CA ARG A 77 -13.99 -13.16 8.40
C ARG A 77 -13.92 -12.05 9.47
N ALA A 78 -13.53 -10.85 9.07
CA ALA A 78 -13.69 -9.64 9.88
C ALA A 78 -15.00 -8.93 9.50
N GLU A 79 -15.61 -8.24 10.46
CA GLU A 79 -16.84 -7.46 10.28
C GLU A 79 -16.63 -6.01 10.70
N ASN A 80 -17.37 -5.09 10.07
CA ASN A 80 -17.39 -3.66 10.37
C ASN A 80 -15.98 -3.05 10.48
N VAL A 81 -15.14 -3.32 9.48
CA VAL A 81 -13.76 -2.89 9.43
C VAL A 81 -13.71 -1.40 9.16
N ASN A 82 -13.19 -0.64 10.12
CA ASN A 82 -12.95 0.80 9.99
C ASN A 82 -11.44 1.02 9.89
N ILE A 83 -11.02 1.80 8.90
CA ILE A 83 -9.61 2.09 8.61
C ILE A 83 -9.42 3.59 8.73
N THR A 84 -8.56 4.03 9.64
CA THR A 84 -8.17 5.43 9.78
C THR A 84 -6.69 5.60 9.52
N ILE A 85 -6.29 6.81 9.12
CA ILE A 85 -4.89 7.17 8.93
C ILE A 85 -4.56 8.37 9.80
N GLU A 86 -3.43 8.29 10.49
CA GLU A 86 -2.90 9.33 11.37
C GLU A 86 -1.45 9.62 11.01
N GLY A 87 -0.93 10.75 11.46
CA GLY A 87 0.46 11.15 11.27
C GLY A 87 0.65 12.36 10.36
N ASN A 88 1.92 12.67 10.11
CA ASN A 88 2.34 13.89 9.44
C ASN A 88 2.77 13.67 7.99
N LEU A 89 2.97 12.41 7.60
CA LEU A 89 3.25 12.07 6.21
C LEU A 89 1.98 12.25 5.38
N LYS A 90 1.94 13.36 4.64
CA LYS A 90 0.84 13.73 3.76
C LYS A 90 1.36 13.85 2.33
N ARG A 91 0.46 13.63 1.38
CA ARG A 91 0.72 13.93 -0.03
C ARG A 91 0.88 15.44 -0.22
N ASN A 92 1.67 15.81 -1.21
CA ASN A 92 1.85 17.22 -1.56
C ASN A 92 0.57 17.76 -2.22
N SER A 93 0.37 19.08 -2.12
CA SER A 93 -0.74 19.74 -2.81
C SER A 93 -0.66 19.51 -4.33
N PRO A 94 -1.78 19.29 -5.04
CA PRO A 94 -3.19 19.31 -4.59
C PRO A 94 -3.77 17.92 -4.26
N ARG A 95 -2.91 16.94 -3.93
CA ARG A 95 -3.29 15.53 -3.73
C ARG A 95 -3.37 15.13 -2.26
N GLU A 96 -3.58 16.07 -1.33
CA GLU A 96 -3.48 15.87 0.12
C GLU A 96 -4.39 14.75 0.64
N THR A 97 -5.52 14.51 -0.04
CA THR A 97 -6.47 13.47 0.34
C THR A 97 -6.02 12.08 -0.12
N ILE A 98 -6.09 11.13 0.82
CA ILE A 98 -5.91 9.70 0.54
C ILE A 98 -7.31 9.14 0.34
N GLY A 99 -7.69 8.90 -0.92
CA GLY A 99 -8.95 8.26 -1.27
C GLY A 99 -8.95 6.75 -0.98
N GLY A 100 -10.00 6.06 -1.44
CA GLY A 100 -10.14 4.60 -1.28
C GLY A 100 -10.93 4.23 -0.02
N LEU A 101 -10.48 3.20 0.70
CA LEU A 101 -11.17 2.66 1.88
C LEU A 101 -10.87 3.42 3.18
N ILE A 102 -9.99 4.41 3.14
CA ILE A 102 -9.64 5.20 4.31
C ILE A 102 -10.86 6.02 4.74
N ASN A 103 -11.18 5.98 6.02
CA ASN A 103 -12.37 6.54 6.65
C ASN A 103 -13.71 5.95 6.16
N GLN A 104 -13.67 4.77 5.53
CA GLN A 104 -14.87 4.00 5.18
C GLN A 104 -15.02 2.79 6.09
N THR A 105 -16.26 2.33 6.27
CA THR A 105 -16.54 1.06 6.96
C THR A 105 -16.80 -0.04 5.94
N VAL A 106 -15.93 -1.05 5.91
CA VAL A 106 -16.16 -2.26 5.12
C VAL A 106 -17.00 -3.23 5.96
N ALA A 107 -18.17 -3.59 5.46
CA ALA A 107 -19.13 -4.42 6.19
C ALA A 107 -18.51 -5.78 6.57
N GLN A 108 -17.89 -6.47 5.62
CA GLN A 108 -17.34 -7.80 5.80
C GLN A 108 -16.03 -7.95 5.01
N PHE A 109 -15.07 -8.68 5.57
CA PHE A 109 -13.78 -8.97 4.94
C PHE A 109 -13.40 -10.44 5.17
N ALA A 110 -13.51 -11.27 4.14
CA ALA A 110 -13.37 -12.73 4.23
C ALA A 110 -11.92 -13.18 4.49
N PRO A 111 -11.69 -14.40 5.04
CA PRO A 111 -10.36 -14.99 5.15
C PRO A 111 -9.65 -15.03 3.80
N GLY A 112 -8.37 -14.65 3.76
CA GLY A 112 -7.56 -14.60 2.54
C GLY A 112 -7.94 -13.50 1.54
N GLN A 113 -9.03 -12.76 1.77
CA GLN A 113 -9.37 -11.60 0.96
C GLN A 113 -8.27 -10.55 1.11
N SER A 114 -7.89 -9.93 0.00
CA SER A 114 -6.97 -8.80 -0.02
C SER A 114 -7.63 -7.61 -0.72
N GLN A 115 -7.31 -6.40 -0.28
CA GLN A 115 -7.85 -5.18 -0.87
C GLN A 115 -6.81 -4.06 -0.87
N LEU A 116 -6.67 -3.43 -2.04
CA LEU A 116 -5.86 -2.23 -2.20
C LEU A 116 -6.43 -1.10 -1.32
N LEU A 117 -5.58 -0.49 -0.48
CA LEU A 117 -5.93 0.69 0.28
C LEU A 117 -5.67 1.96 -0.55
N PHE A 118 -4.41 2.19 -0.88
CA PHE A 118 -3.96 3.33 -1.68
C PHE A 118 -2.54 3.09 -2.21
N LYS A 119 -2.06 4.03 -3.03
CA LYS A 119 -0.71 4.04 -3.57
C LYS A 119 -0.02 5.36 -3.27
N PHE A 120 1.29 5.34 -3.04
CA PHE A 120 2.15 6.53 -3.00
C PHE A 120 3.14 6.49 -4.15
N ASP A 121 3.15 7.54 -4.94
CA ASP A 121 4.08 7.74 -6.03
C ASP A 121 5.41 8.26 -5.47
N ASN A 122 6.47 8.27 -6.29
CA ASN A 122 7.74 8.89 -5.88
C ASN A 122 7.57 10.33 -5.37
N ASN A 123 6.73 11.14 -6.06
CA ASN A 123 6.48 12.53 -5.68
C ASN A 123 5.77 12.68 -4.33
N ASP A 124 5.07 11.65 -3.84
CA ASP A 124 4.40 11.69 -2.53
C ASP A 124 5.41 11.55 -1.38
N LEU A 125 6.56 10.92 -1.64
CA LEU A 125 7.63 10.65 -0.68
C LEU A 125 8.69 11.76 -0.60
N LEU A 126 8.70 12.67 -1.58
CA LEU A 126 9.70 13.72 -1.70
C LEU A 126 9.19 15.05 -1.14
N GLU A 127 10.12 15.80 -0.56
CA GLU A 127 9.93 17.17 -0.10
C GLU A 127 10.33 18.16 -1.21
N TYR A 128 9.54 19.22 -1.37
CA TYR A 128 9.73 20.23 -2.40
C TYR A 128 9.72 21.63 -1.76
N ALA A 129 10.47 22.56 -2.35
CA ALA A 129 10.42 23.96 -1.96
C ALA A 129 9.06 24.59 -2.29
N GLU A 130 8.74 25.69 -1.61
CA GLU A 130 7.54 26.49 -1.88
C GLU A 130 7.58 27.02 -3.32
N GLY A 131 6.55 26.72 -4.12
CA GLY A 131 6.51 27.00 -5.57
C GLY A 131 6.94 25.84 -6.48
N GLY A 132 7.35 24.70 -5.91
CA GLY A 132 7.73 23.50 -6.66
C GLY A 132 9.20 23.52 -7.13
N GLY A 133 9.54 22.60 -8.03
CA GLY A 133 10.89 22.47 -8.59
C GLY A 133 11.56 21.14 -8.24
N LEU A 134 12.87 21.16 -8.07
CA LEU A 134 13.64 19.97 -7.74
C LEU A 134 13.35 19.51 -6.30
N PRO A 135 13.34 18.19 -6.04
CA PRO A 135 13.12 17.66 -4.70
C PRO A 135 14.30 18.04 -3.79
N LEU A 136 13.98 18.51 -2.59
CA LEU A 136 14.96 18.84 -1.53
C LEU A 136 15.50 17.58 -0.84
N GLY A 137 14.71 16.51 -0.86
CA GLY A 137 15.05 15.24 -0.25
C GLY A 137 13.82 14.37 -0.01
N LEU A 138 14.03 13.30 0.74
CA LEU A 138 12.98 12.40 1.19
C LEU A 138 12.29 12.95 2.43
N LYS A 139 10.97 12.84 2.49
CA LYS A 139 10.18 13.17 3.67
C LYS A 139 10.60 12.33 4.88
N ASN A 140 10.85 12.98 6.00
CA ASN A 140 11.18 12.31 7.27
C ASN A 140 9.94 11.94 8.10
N GLN A 141 8.74 12.33 7.65
CA GLN A 141 7.50 12.10 8.37
C GLN A 141 7.01 10.65 8.21
N THR A 142 6.13 10.23 9.11
CA THR A 142 5.50 8.91 9.10
C THR A 142 3.98 9.02 9.07
N PHE A 143 3.31 7.93 8.67
CA PHE A 143 1.89 7.73 8.94
C PHE A 143 1.67 6.40 9.68
N THR A 144 0.54 6.34 10.37
CA THR A 144 0.03 5.12 11.02
C THR A 144 -1.35 4.81 10.46
N LEU A 145 -1.54 3.60 9.98
CA LEU A 145 -2.86 3.04 9.66
C LEU A 145 -3.41 2.33 10.88
N ASN A 146 -4.58 2.74 11.33
CA ASN A 146 -5.29 2.14 12.45
C ASN A 146 -6.53 1.42 11.92
N ILE A 147 -6.63 0.12 12.20
CA ILE A 147 -7.69 -0.75 11.68
C ILE A 147 -8.46 -1.32 12.85
N TYR A 148 -9.76 -1.03 12.92
CA TYR A 148 -10.64 -1.49 13.97
C TYR A 148 -11.71 -2.40 13.40
N TYR A 149 -11.92 -3.58 13.99
CA TYR A 149 -12.81 -4.60 13.42
C TYR A 149 -13.38 -5.54 14.48
N ASP A 150 -14.42 -6.27 14.10
CA ASP A 150 -15.09 -7.26 14.93
C ASP A 150 -14.98 -8.67 14.33
N ALA A 151 -15.22 -9.69 15.15
CA ALA A 151 -15.45 -11.06 14.70
C ALA A 151 -16.93 -11.26 14.33
N PRO A 152 -17.26 -12.26 13.50
CA PRO A 152 -18.64 -12.56 13.15
C PRO A 152 -19.47 -12.90 14.39
N PRO A 153 -20.78 -12.59 14.33
CA PRO A 153 -21.69 -12.89 15.42
C PRO A 153 -21.77 -14.41 15.63
N GLY A 154 -21.54 -14.83 16.86
CA GLY A 154 -21.72 -16.19 17.34
C GLY A 154 -21.96 -16.15 18.84
N ILE A 155 -22.59 -17.17 19.42
CA ILE A 155 -23.04 -17.13 20.83
C ILE A 155 -21.89 -16.75 21.79
N ILE A 156 -20.73 -17.38 21.63
CA ILE A 156 -19.52 -17.11 22.43
C ILE A 156 -18.96 -15.72 22.11
N ASN A 157 -18.92 -15.32 20.85
CA ASN A 157 -18.43 -14.00 20.45
C ASN A 157 -19.36 -12.88 20.92
N TRP A 158 -20.66 -13.11 20.97
CA TRP A 158 -21.66 -12.20 21.49
C TRP A 158 -21.41 -11.96 22.99
N LEU A 159 -21.29 -13.04 23.77
CA LEU A 159 -20.95 -12.99 25.19
C LEU A 159 -19.64 -12.23 25.46
N LEU A 160 -18.57 -12.56 24.72
CA LEU A 160 -17.27 -11.90 24.86
C LEU A 160 -17.26 -10.45 24.35
N SER A 161 -18.21 -10.06 23.48
CA SER A 161 -18.31 -8.70 22.93
C SER A 161 -19.11 -7.74 23.79
N LEU A 162 -19.95 -8.23 24.71
CA LEU A 162 -20.82 -7.42 25.57
C LEU A 162 -20.12 -6.25 26.28
N PRO A 163 -18.99 -6.44 26.99
CA PRO A 163 -18.33 -5.33 27.69
C PRO A 163 -17.80 -4.25 26.74
N ASN A 164 -17.34 -4.64 25.55
CA ASN A 164 -16.84 -3.70 24.54
C ASN A 164 -17.98 -2.99 23.80
N LYS A 165 -19.08 -3.70 23.51
CA LYS A 165 -20.30 -3.11 22.93
C LYS A 165 -20.92 -2.06 23.84
N LEU A 166 -20.97 -2.34 25.16
CA LEU A 166 -21.43 -1.37 26.16
C LEU A 166 -20.56 -0.11 26.23
N ARG A 167 -19.29 -0.21 25.83
CA ARG A 167 -18.34 0.91 25.74
C ARG A 167 -18.23 1.50 24.34
N GLY A 168 -19.01 1.03 23.37
CA GLY A 168 -18.94 1.45 21.96
C GLY A 168 -17.60 1.12 21.26
N LYS A 169 -16.79 0.20 21.82
CA LYS A 169 -15.46 -0.14 21.29
C LYS A 169 -15.51 -1.36 20.38
N LYS A 170 -14.76 -1.30 19.28
CA LYS A 170 -14.46 -2.47 18.42
C LYS A 170 -13.63 -3.50 19.18
N ARG A 171 -13.80 -4.78 18.85
CA ARG A 171 -13.15 -5.86 19.60
C ARG A 171 -11.66 -6.02 19.27
N PHE A 172 -11.29 -5.84 18.01
CA PHE A 172 -9.92 -6.01 17.54
C PHE A 172 -9.37 -4.70 16.97
N HIS A 173 -8.06 -4.56 17.08
CA HIS A 173 -7.31 -3.42 16.59
C HIS A 173 -5.95 -3.90 16.06
N THR A 174 -5.60 -3.44 14.87
CA THR A 174 -4.25 -3.59 14.30
C THR A 174 -3.76 -2.20 13.91
N SER A 175 -2.48 -1.92 14.15
CA SER A 175 -1.81 -0.72 13.67
C SER A 175 -0.63 -1.08 12.76
N TYR A 176 -0.39 -0.24 11.77
CA TYR A 176 0.74 -0.36 10.84
C TYR A 176 1.39 1.01 10.65
N ILE A 177 2.70 1.09 10.83
CA ILE A 177 3.47 2.34 10.73
C ILE A 177 4.35 2.29 9.48
N PHE A 178 4.33 3.37 8.71
CA PHE A 178 5.17 3.54 7.53
C PHE A 178 6.05 4.78 7.64
N SER A 179 7.31 4.65 7.19
CA SER A 179 8.24 5.76 6.99
C SER A 179 8.84 5.66 5.59
N PRO A 180 9.01 6.76 4.84
CA PRO A 180 9.66 6.74 3.54
C PRO A 180 11.08 6.16 3.59
N ASN A 181 11.76 6.25 4.74
CA ASN A 181 13.09 5.67 4.92
C ASN A 181 13.11 4.14 4.81
N THR A 182 11.97 3.44 5.01
CA THR A 182 11.93 1.97 4.94
C THR A 182 12.01 1.42 3.52
N VAL A 183 11.90 2.29 2.52
CA VAL A 183 11.86 1.95 1.08
C VAL A 183 12.91 2.75 0.30
N SER A 184 13.73 3.55 0.99
CA SER A 184 14.76 4.38 0.38
C SER A 184 15.88 3.50 -0.18
N GLY A 185 16.13 3.60 -1.50
CA GLY A 185 17.13 2.80 -2.21
C GLY A 185 16.61 1.46 -2.76
N ASP A 186 15.39 1.06 -2.40
CA ASP A 186 14.77 -0.17 -2.91
C ASP A 186 14.03 0.11 -4.22
N LEU A 187 14.74 0.00 -5.34
CA LEU A 187 14.11 -0.05 -6.66
C LEU A 187 14.01 -1.51 -7.12
N PRO A 188 12.81 -2.13 -7.08
CA PRO A 188 12.65 -3.48 -7.57
C PRO A 188 12.89 -3.53 -9.09
N PRO A 189 13.27 -4.71 -9.62
CA PRO A 189 13.42 -4.89 -11.06
C PRO A 189 12.11 -4.55 -11.78
N PRO A 190 12.18 -4.17 -13.07
CA PRO A 190 11.00 -3.92 -13.89
C PRO A 190 10.00 -5.09 -13.80
N GLU A 191 8.76 -4.81 -13.40
CA GLU A 191 7.65 -5.71 -13.68
C GLU A 191 7.53 -5.78 -15.21
N TYR A 192 7.58 -7.00 -15.76
CA TYR A 192 7.60 -7.29 -17.20
C TYR A 192 8.93 -6.99 -17.92
N VAL A 193 10.02 -7.63 -17.48
CA VAL A 193 11.13 -7.96 -18.40
C VAL A 193 10.75 -9.25 -19.11
N ALA A 194 10.08 -9.13 -20.25
CA ALA A 194 9.88 -10.21 -21.21
C ALA A 194 10.24 -9.70 -22.61
#